data_AF-A0A0R2VGK4-F1
#
_entry.id   AF-A0A0R2VGK4-F1
#
_cell.length_a   1.000
_cell.length_b   1.000
_cell.length_c   1.000
_cell.angle_alpha   90.00
_cell.angle_beta   90.00
_cell.angle_gamma   90.00
#
_symmetry.space_group_name_H-M   'P 1'
#
loop_
_entity.id
_entity.type
_entity.pdbx_description
1 polymer ?
#
loop_
_entity_poly.entity_id
_entity_poly.type
_entity_poly.pdbx_seq_one_letter_code
_entity_poly.pdbx_strand_id
1 'polypeptide(L)'
;MLGKQMIASIIINSIVPLRLLYAQLTDNTDQIEAALQLLSTLPPENNKIIRGWKKLGWSPENAVQTQALLHLYKDFCVPKRCLDCQIGYHILGKISYI
;
A
#
# COMPACT_ATOMS: atom_id res chain seq x y z
N MET A 1 4.71 13.86 -24.83
CA MET A 1 5.10 12.53 -24.33
C MET A 1 4.65 12.41 -22.88
N LEU A 2 4.32 11.19 -22.43
CA LEU A 2 3.93 10.96 -21.03
C LEU A 2 5.14 11.10 -20.10
N GLY A 3 4.94 11.72 -18.94
CA GLY A 3 5.96 11.82 -17.91
C GLY A 3 6.12 10.50 -17.14
N LYS A 4 7.33 10.22 -16.62
CA LYS A 4 7.64 9.00 -15.85
C LYS A 4 6.66 8.75 -14.69
N GLN A 5 6.23 9.80 -13.99
CA GLN A 5 5.26 9.69 -12.90
C GLN A 5 3.86 9.25 -13.38
N MET A 6 3.42 9.75 -14.54
CA MET A 6 2.13 9.34 -15.11
C MET A 6 2.15 7.87 -15.52
N ILE A 7 3.26 7.43 -16.14
CA ILE A 7 3.46 6.01 -16.50
C ILE A 7 3.41 5.14 -15.24
N ALA A 8 4.14 5.50 -14.19
CA ALA A 8 4.11 4.76 -12.92
C ALA A 8 2.70 4.71 -12.33
N SER A 9 1.97 5.84 -12.34
CA SER A 9 0.58 5.89 -11.83
C SER A 9 -0.36 4.97 -12.60
N ILE A 10 -0.25 4.90 -13.93
CA ILE A 10 -1.03 3.97 -14.76
C ILE A 10 -0.68 2.51 -14.42
N ILE A 11 0.61 2.20 -14.25
CA ILE A 11 1.02 0.83 -13.91
C ILE A 11 0.45 0.43 -12.55
N ILE A 12 0.59 1.29 -11.53
CA ILE A 12 0.13 1.03 -10.16
C ILE A 12 -1.40 0.90 -10.11
N ASN A 13 -2.14 1.80 -10.74
CA ASN A 13 -3.60 1.88 -10.56
C ASN A 13 -4.42 1.13 -11.62
N SER A 14 -3.80 0.66 -12.70
CA SER A 14 -4.53 -0.01 -13.78
C SER A 14 -3.92 -1.36 -14.15
N ILE A 15 -2.60 -1.41 -14.44
CA ILE A 15 -1.95 -2.64 -14.91
C ILE A 15 -1.83 -3.68 -13.80
N VAL A 16 -1.38 -3.27 -12.61
CA VAL A 16 -1.23 -4.17 -11.47
C VAL A 16 -2.57 -4.76 -11.01
N PRO A 17 -3.66 -3.98 -10.80
CA PRO A 17 -4.97 -4.53 -10.47
C PRO A 17 -5.50 -5.51 -11.53
N LEU A 18 -5.33 -5.19 -12.81
CA LEU A 18 -5.73 -6.10 -13.90
C LEU A 18 -4.96 -7.43 -13.85
N ARG A 19 -3.65 -7.37 -13.57
CA ARG A 19 -2.83 -8.58 -13.44
C ARG A 19 -3.22 -9.43 -12.24
N LEU A 20 -3.54 -8.80 -11.11
CA LEU A 20 -4.06 -9.51 -9.93
C LEU A 20 -5.41 -10.17 -10.20
N LEU A 21 -6.32 -9.49 -10.91
CA LEU A 21 -7.58 -10.08 -11.34
C LEU A 21 -7.34 -11.31 -12.23
N TYR A 22 -6.45 -11.21 -13.22
CA TYR A 22 -6.10 -12.34 -14.07
C TYR A 22 -5.54 -13.52 -13.27
N ALA A 23 -4.66 -13.24 -12.30
CA ALA A 23 -4.11 -14.24 -11.39
C ALA A 23 -5.21 -14.99 -10.63
N GLN A 24 -6.20 -14.25 -10.09
CA GLN A 24 -7.34 -14.83 -9.38
C GLN A 24 -8.23 -15.69 -10.29
N LEU A 25 -8.51 -15.21 -11.52
CA LEU A 25 -9.36 -15.94 -12.47
C LEU A 25 -8.72 -17.24 -12.99
N THR A 26 -7.39 -17.32 -12.94
CA THR A 26 -6.61 -18.46 -13.45
C THR A 26 -5.99 -19.31 -12.34
N ASP A 27 -6.29 -19.00 -11.08
CA ASP A 27 -5.66 -19.59 -9.88
C ASP A 27 -4.13 -19.64 -9.96
N ASN A 28 -3.53 -18.59 -10.52
CA ASN A 28 -2.11 -18.53 -10.81
C ASN A 28 -1.39 -17.59 -9.82
N THR A 29 -0.90 -18.16 -8.72
CA THR A 29 -0.21 -17.43 -7.66
C THR A 29 1.08 -16.76 -8.12
N ASP A 30 1.77 -17.29 -9.13
CA ASP A 30 3.00 -16.70 -9.66
C ASP A 30 2.75 -15.30 -10.26
N GLN A 31 1.55 -15.07 -10.80
CA GLN A 31 1.16 -13.75 -11.29
C GLN A 31 0.91 -12.74 -10.16
N ILE A 32 0.53 -13.19 -8.97
CA ILE A 32 0.41 -12.33 -7.78
C ILE A 32 1.79 -11.87 -7.37
N GLU A 33 2.72 -12.80 -7.21
CA GLU A 33 4.10 -12.50 -6.83
C GLU A 33 4.77 -11.57 -7.84
N ALA A 34 4.60 -11.85 -9.13
CA ALA A 34 5.15 -11.00 -10.18
C ALA A 34 4.50 -9.59 -10.23
N ALA A 35 3.25 -9.43 -9.77
CA ALA A 35 2.61 -8.13 -9.62
C ALA A 35 3.20 -7.34 -8.44
N LEU A 36 3.48 -8.00 -7.32
CA LEU A 36 4.16 -7.40 -6.15
C LEU A 36 5.61 -7.02 -6.48
N GLN A 37 6.32 -7.86 -7.22
CA GLN A 37 7.66 -7.55 -7.72
C GLN A 37 7.63 -6.33 -8.65
N LEU A 38 6.67 -6.25 -9.58
CA LEU A 38 6.50 -5.08 -10.43
C LEU A 38 6.29 -3.81 -9.60
N LEU A 39 5.38 -3.82 -8.63
CA LEU A 39 5.17 -2.67 -7.73
C LEU A 39 6.45 -2.29 -6.97
N SER A 40 7.28 -3.26 -6.57
CA SER A 40 8.50 -3.01 -5.81
C SER A 40 9.56 -2.25 -6.62
N THR A 41 9.49 -2.35 -7.95
CA THR A 41 10.38 -1.60 -8.87
C THR A 41 9.92 -0.17 -9.17
N LEU A 42 8.69 0.20 -8.79
CA LEU A 42 8.11 1.50 -9.10
C LEU A 42 8.36 2.49 -7.96
N PRO A 43 8.54 3.79 -8.29
CA PRO A 43 8.73 4.80 -7.26
C PRO A 43 7.51 4.90 -6.35
N PRO A 44 7.70 5.30 -5.08
CA PRO A 44 6.60 5.48 -4.14
C PRO A 44 5.63 6.55 -4.65
N GLU A 45 4.34 6.32 -4.48
CA GLU A 45 3.32 7.31 -4.83
C GLU A 45 3.44 8.60 -4.01
N ASN A 46 3.02 9.71 -4.62
CA ASN A 46 3.03 11.02 -3.97
C ASN A 46 1.60 11.58 -3.83
N ASN A 47 0.85 11.04 -2.87
CA ASN A 47 -0.48 11.53 -2.52
C ASN A 47 -0.53 12.11 -1.09
N LYS A 48 -1.67 12.71 -0.72
CA LYS A 48 -1.84 13.39 0.57
C LYS A 48 -1.63 12.45 1.77
N ILE A 49 -2.05 11.19 1.66
CA ILE A 49 -1.93 10.18 2.72
C ILE A 49 -0.47 9.82 2.92
N ILE A 50 0.26 9.52 1.84
CA ILE A 50 1.70 9.21 1.90
C ILE A 50 2.52 10.40 2.42
N ARG A 51 2.16 11.64 2.05
CA ARG A 51 2.79 12.84 2.66
C ARG A 51 2.50 12.95 4.15
N GLY A 52 1.35 12.47 4.63
CA GLY A 52 1.04 12.36 6.06
C GLY A 52 1.98 11.37 6.76
N TRP A 53 2.12 10.17 6.22
CA TRP A 53 3.06 9.16 6.75
C TRP A 53 4.51 9.65 6.79
N LYS A 54 4.97 10.35 5.75
CA LYS A 54 6.31 10.97 5.73
C LYS A 54 6.51 11.96 6.87
N LYS A 55 5.50 12.76 7.21
CA LYS A 55 5.57 13.70 8.35
C LYS A 55 5.62 12.98 9.71
N LEU A 56 5.08 11.76 9.79
CA LEU A 56 5.15 10.91 10.98
C LEU A 56 6.45 10.11 11.07
N GLY A 57 7.41 10.35 10.15
CA GLY A 57 8.71 9.69 10.13
C GLY A 57 8.77 8.43 9.28
N TRP A 58 7.68 8.02 8.61
CA TRP A 58 7.68 6.85 7.73
C TRP A 58 7.81 7.26 6.26
N SER A 59 8.93 6.89 5.63
CA SER A 59 9.21 7.23 4.22
C SER A 59 9.22 5.98 3.33
N PRO A 60 8.14 5.73 2.57
CA PRO A 60 8.07 4.58 1.67
C PRO A 60 9.12 4.65 0.57
N GLU A 61 9.76 3.52 0.28
CA GLU A 61 10.84 3.40 -0.71
C GLU A 61 10.33 3.05 -2.10
N ASN A 62 9.16 2.41 -2.20
CA ASN A 62 8.58 1.94 -3.46
C ASN A 62 7.05 1.91 -3.43
N ALA A 63 6.44 1.56 -4.56
CA ALA A 63 4.99 1.54 -4.70
C ALA A 63 4.30 0.43 -3.88
N VAL A 64 4.95 -0.72 -3.61
CA VAL A 64 4.37 -1.74 -2.71
C VAL A 64 4.12 -1.14 -1.33
N GLN A 65 5.11 -0.43 -0.79
CA GLN A 65 4.98 0.17 0.53
C GLN A 65 3.93 1.29 0.55
N THR A 66 3.80 2.11 -0.50
CA THR A 66 2.72 3.10 -0.54
C THR A 66 1.36 2.46 -0.64
N GLN A 67 1.20 1.39 -1.43
CA GLN A 67 -0.05 0.64 -1.53
C GLN A 67 -0.43 -0.02 -0.19
N ALA A 68 0.54 -0.61 0.52
CA ALA A 68 0.31 -1.18 1.86
C ALA A 68 -0.17 -0.12 2.87
N LEU A 69 0.43 1.07 2.87
CA LEU A 69 0.01 2.17 3.75
C LEU A 69 -1.36 2.74 3.37
N LEU A 70 -1.68 2.79 2.07
CA LEU A 70 -3.01 3.23 1.63
C LEU A 70 -4.09 2.24 2.05
N HIS A 71 -3.84 0.94 1.92
CA HIS A 71 -4.72 -0.12 2.42
C HIS A 71 -4.90 -0.02 3.94
N LEU A 72 -3.80 0.04 4.69
CA LEU A 72 -3.83 0.25 6.15
C LEU A 72 -4.66 1.49 6.53
N TYR A 73 -4.41 2.61 5.86
CA TYR A 73 -5.09 3.86 6.14
C TYR A 73 -6.59 3.74 5.87
N LYS A 74 -6.98 3.19 4.72
CA LYS A 74 -8.37 3.07 4.29
C LYS A 74 -9.16 2.09 5.17
N ASP A 75 -8.60 0.92 5.45
CA ASP A 75 -9.35 -0.19 6.03
C ASP A 75 -9.23 -0.27 7.56
N PHE A 76 -8.26 0.44 8.16
CA PHE A 76 -8.07 0.49 9.61
C PHE A 76 -8.08 1.91 10.16
N CYS A 77 -7.27 2.83 9.65
CA CYS A 77 -7.13 4.16 10.27
C CYS A 77 -8.40 5.01 10.13
N VAL A 78 -8.97 5.09 8.92
CA VAL A 78 -10.23 5.83 8.65
C VAL A 78 -11.39 5.31 9.49
N PRO A 79 -11.69 4.00 9.55
CA PRO A 79 -12.75 3.46 10.42
C PRO A 79 -12.35 3.36 11.90
N LYS A 80 -11.14 3.78 12.28
CA LYS A 80 -10.61 3.74 13.66
C LYS A 80 -10.54 2.32 14.27
N ARG A 81 -10.27 1.31 13.45
CA ARG A 81 -10.11 -0.09 13.87
C ARG A 81 -8.72 -0.37 14.47
N CYS A 82 -8.24 0.52 15.34
CA CYS A 82 -6.87 0.43 15.88
C CYS A 82 -6.67 -0.82 16.75
N LEU A 83 -7.71 -1.35 17.39
CA LEU A 83 -7.65 -2.58 18.18
C LEU A 83 -7.55 -3.85 17.31
N ASP A 84 -7.99 -3.79 16.06
CA ASP A 84 -7.84 -4.88 15.06
C ASP A 84 -6.55 -4.74 14.24
N CYS A 85 -5.84 -3.62 14.37
CA CYS A 85 -4.63 -3.31 13.63
C CYS A 85 -3.41 -3.63 14.50
N GLN A 86 -2.46 -4.45 14.03
CA GLN A 86 -1.27 -4.79 14.82
C GLN A 86 -0.45 -3.56 15.26
N ILE A 87 -0.35 -2.55 14.38
CA ILE A 87 0.32 -1.27 14.70
C ILE A 87 -0.47 -0.52 15.78
N GLY A 88 -1.80 -0.41 15.62
CA GLY A 88 -2.67 0.25 16.59
C GLY A 88 -2.67 -0.45 17.95
N TYR A 89 -2.71 -1.78 17.96
CA TYR A 89 -2.58 -2.60 19.16
C TYR A 89 -1.25 -2.36 19.87
N HIS A 90 -0.13 -2.26 19.15
CA HIS A 90 1.17 -1.98 19.76
C HIS A 90 1.23 -0.58 20.39
N ILE A 91 0.60 0.41 19.76
CA ILE A 91 0.56 1.80 20.24
C ILE A 91 -0.38 1.94 21.45
N LEU A 92 -1.57 1.35 21.38
CA LEU A 92 -2.64 1.54 22.37
C LEU A 92 -2.65 0.47 23.47
N GLY A 93 -2.26 -0.76 23.17
CA GLY A 93 -2.30 -1.90 24.11
C GLY A 93 -1.36 -1.75 25.32
N LYS A 94 -0.44 -0.78 25.29
CA LYS A 94 0.35 -0.37 26.46
C LYS A 94 -0.45 0.45 27.48
N ILE A 95 -1.62 0.97 27.13
CA ILE A 95 -2.41 1.85 28.01
C ILE A 95 -3.32 1.05 28.96
N SER A 96 -3.67 -0.21 28.64
CA SER A 96 -4.63 -1.01 29.44
C SER A 96 -4.05 -1.67 30.71
N TYR A 97 -2.78 -1.41 31.06
CA TYR A 97 -2.12 -1.97 32.26
C TYR A 97 -1.72 -0.89 33.29
N ILE A 98 -2.33 0.30 33.24
CA ILE A 98 -2.19 1.35 34.26
C ILE A 98 -3.56 1.64 34.86
#